data_AF-A0A645HFC3-F1
#
_entry.id   AF-A0A645HFC3-F1
#
_cell.length_a   1.000
_cell.length_b   1.000
_cell.length_c   1.000
_cell.angle_alpha   90.00
_cell.angle_beta   90.00
_cell.angle_gamma   90.00
#
_symmetry.space_group_name_H-M   'P 1'
#
loop_
_entity.id
_entity.type
_entity.pdbx_description
1 polymer ?
#
loop_
_entity_poly.entity_id
_entity_poly.type
_entity_poly.pdbx_seq_one_letter_code
_entity_poly.pdbx_strand_id
1 'polypeptide(L)' 'MEGFNPAALDEILGLSQQNLGSVSILVLGYRDTVEDKYAAAAKVRKSTEDLYVKL' A
#
# COMPACT_ATOMS: atom_id res chain seq x y z
N MET A 1 0.30 0.00 2.25
CA MET A 1 1.19 0.98 2.91
C MET A 1 2.50 0.28 3.16
N GLU A 2 3.57 0.76 2.54
CA GLU A 2 4.91 0.16 2.62
C GLU A 2 5.85 0.96 3.54
N GLY A 3 5.52 2.22 3.85
CA GLY A 3 6.28 3.08 4.76
C GLY A 3 6.01 2.79 6.23
N PHE A 4 6.36 1.60 6.72
CA PHE A 4 6.31 1.21 8.13
C PHE A 4 7.58 0.46 8.55
N ASN A 5 7.77 0.20 9.85
CA ASN A 5 8.87 -0.63 10.34
C ASN A 5 8.40 -2.10 10.41
N PRO A 6 8.82 -2.98 9.47
CA PRO A 6 8.38 -4.37 9.46
C PRO A 6 8.88 -5.15 10.67
N ALA A 7 10.13 -4.93 11.11
CA ALA A 7 10.69 -5.64 12.26
C ALA A 7 9.92 -5.35 13.56
N ALA A 8 9.54 -4.09 13.77
CA ALA A 8 8.72 -3.71 14.93
C ALA A 8 7.31 -4.33 14.87
N LEU A 9 6.69 -4.39 13.69
CA LEU A 9 5.37 -5.02 13.54
C LEU A 9 5.45 -6.54 13.73
N ASP A 10 6.47 -7.18 13.17
CA ASP A 10 6.73 -8.61 13.30
C ASP A 10 6.95 -9.01 14.76
N GLU A 11 7.67 -8.18 15.53
CA GLU A 11 7.88 -8.37 16.97
C GLU A 11 6.55 -8.28 17.74
N ILE A 12 5.76 -7.22 17.51
CA ILE A 12 4.47 -7.00 18.19
C ILE A 12 3.49 -8.15 17.92
N LEU A 13 3.49 -8.69 16.70
CA LEU A 13 2.55 -9.74 16.27
C LEU A 13 3.10 -11.16 16.41
N GLY A 14 4.37 -11.32 16.82
CA GLY A 14 5.02 -12.63 16.93
C GLY A 14 5.05 -13.39 15.60
N LEU A 15 5.35 -12.69 14.50
CA LEU A 15 5.32 -13.27 13.15
C LEU A 15 6.51 -14.19 12.89
N SER A 16 7.69 -13.84 13.40
CA SER A 16 8.90 -14.64 13.24
C SER A 16 8.75 -16.07 13.78
N GLN A 17 8.05 -16.23 14.92
CA GLN A 17 7.77 -17.55 15.51
C GLN A 17 6.83 -18.40 14.66
N GLN A 18 6.05 -17.76 13.78
CA GLN A 18 5.14 -18.41 12.83
C GLN A 18 5.77 -18.61 11.46
N ASN A 19 7.06 -18.27 11.30
CA ASN A 19 7.75 -18.23 10.01
C ASN A 19 7.04 -17.30 9.01
N LEU A 20 6.54 -16.16 9.51
CA LEU A 20 5.90 -15.10 8.75
C LEU A 20 6.69 -13.79 8.88
N GLY A 21 6.48 -12.87 7.93
CA GLY A 21 7.01 -11.51 7.98
C GLY A 21 6.07 -10.53 7.32
N SER A 22 5.99 -9.32 7.86
CA SER A 22 5.13 -8.26 7.33
C SER A 22 5.74 -7.59 6.11
N VAL A 23 4.92 -7.39 5.08
CA VAL A 23 5.35 -6.83 3.78
C VAL A 23 4.61 -5.55 3.43
N SER A 24 3.28 -5.55 3.56
CA SER A 24 2.46 -4.37 3.26
C SER A 24 1.21 -4.36 4.13
N ILE A 25 0.74 -3.17 4.46
CA ILE A 25 -0.48 -2.96 5.25
C ILE A 25 -1.59 -2.41 4.36
N LEU A 26 -2.77 -3.03 4.39
CA LEU A 26 -3.97 -2.53 3.72
C LEU A 26 -4.97 -2.03 4.76
N VAL A 27 -5.16 -0.71 4.82
CA VAL A 27 -6.18 -0.10 5.68
C VAL A 27 -7.52 -0.14 4.95
N LEU A 28 -8.54 -0.67 5.61
CA LEU A 28 -9.90 -0.77 5.08
C LEU A 28 -10.87 0.03 5.96
N GLY A 29 -11.86 0.66 5.33
CA GLY A 29 -12.86 1.50 5.99
C GLY A 29 -13.56 2.41 5.00
N TYR A 30 -14.23 3.44 5.53
CA TYR A 30 -14.82 4.51 4.73
C TYR A 30 -13.92 5.74 4.79
N ARG A 31 -13.81 6.44 3.66
CA ARG A 31 -13.02 7.68 3.56
C ARG A 31 -13.73 8.83 4.28
N ASP A 32 -12.94 9.76 4.80
CA ASP A 32 -13.44 11.06 5.23
C ASP A 32 -13.87 11.86 4.00
N THR A 33 -15.08 12.42 4.01
CA THR A 33 -15.62 13.17 2.86
C THR A 33 -15.10 14.60 2.77
N VAL A 34 -14.49 15.13 3.84
CA VAL A 34 -13.96 16.49 3.93
C VAL A 34 -12.43 16.49 3.79
N GLU A 35 -11.74 15.59 4.50
CA GLU A 35 -10.28 15.61 4.60
C GLU A 35 -9.54 14.77 3.54
N ASP A 36 -10.22 13.84 2.86
CA ASP A 36 -9.61 13.07 1.76
C ASP A 36 -9.49 13.92 0.48
N LYS A 37 -8.47 14.77 0.46
CA LYS A 37 -8.13 15.63 -0.69
C LYS A 37 -7.81 14.84 -1.96
N TYR A 38 -7.51 13.54 -1.87
CA TYR A 38 -7.18 12.71 -3.02
C TYR A 38 -8.40 11.98 -3.59
N ALA A 39 -9.54 11.98 -2.88
CA ALA A 39 -10.78 11.35 -3.34
C ALA A 39 -11.23 11.82 -4.73
N ALA A 40 -11.05 13.11 -5.02
CA ALA A 40 -11.45 13.74 -6.29
C ALA A 40 -10.28 13.97 -7.27
N ALA A 41 -9.05 13.60 -6.90
CA ALA A 41 -7.89 13.80 -7.76
C ALA A 41 -7.96 12.90 -9.02
N ALA A 42 -7.57 13.43 -10.17
CA ALA A 42 -7.50 12.67 -11.40
C ALA A 42 -6.48 11.52 -11.26
N LYS A 43 -6.82 10.33 -11.78
CA LYS A 43 -5.91 9.19 -11.78
C LYS A 43 -4.81 9.41 -12.82
N VAL A 44 -3.56 9.46 -12.38
CA VAL A 44 -2.38 9.56 -13.26
C VAL A 44 -1.77 8.17 -13.47
N ARG A 45 -1.48 7.78 -14.71
CA ARG A 45 -0.85 6.51 -15.10
C ARG A 45 0.16 6.79 -16.23
N LYS A 46 1.10 5.87 -16.43
CA LYS A 46 1.91 5.87 -17.66
C LYS A 46 1.01 5.76 -18.88
N SER A 47 1.39 6.39 -19.98
CA SER A 47 0.71 6.21 -21.26
C SER A 47 0.78 4.74 -21.69
N THR A 48 -0.14 4.28 -22.54
CA THR A 48 -0.07 2.91 -23.08
C THR A 48 1.16 2.69 -23.94
N GLU A 49 1.65 3.73 -24.60
CA GLU A 49 2.89 3.75 -25.37
C GLU A 49 4.11 3.45 -24.48
N ASP A 50 4.18 4.05 -23.28
CA ASP A 50 5.29 3.83 -22.34
C ASP A 50 5.13 2.56 -21.49
N LEU A 51 3.88 2.10 -21.31
CA LEU A 51 3.58 0.97 -20.43
C LEU A 51 3.87 -0.38 -21.10
N TYR A 52 3.63 -0.49 -22.41
CA TYR A 52 3.74 -1.75 -23.14
C TYR A 52 4.95 -1.77 -24.07
N VAL A 53 5.74 -2.82 -23.99
CA VAL A 53 6.73 -3.14 -25.03
C VAL A 53 6.07 -4.04 -26.06
N LYS A 54 6.06 -3.63 -27.33
CA LYS A 54 5.64 -4.48 -28.45
C LYS A 54 6.85 -5.29 -28.93
N LEU A 55 6.69 -6.61 -28.93
CA LEU A 55 7.69 -7.57 -29.42
C LEU A 55 7.47 -7.88 -30.90
#